data_AF-A0A1M3J0Q8-F1
#
_entry.id   AF-A0A1M3J0Q8-F1
#
_cell.length_a   1.000
_cell.length_b   1.000
_cell.length_c   1.000
_cell.angle_alpha   90.00
_cell.angle_beta   90.00
_cell.angle_gamma   90.00
#
_symmetry.space_group_name_H-M   'P 1'
#
loop_
_entity.id
_entity.type
_entity.pdbx_description
1 polymer ?
#
loop_
_entity_poly.entity_id
_entity_poly.type
_entity_poly.pdbx_seq_one_letter_code
_entity_poly.pdbx_strand_id
1 'polypeptide(L)'
;MLFFRKIYSFLVAFTLGLISYPNFANSSIPLSYLANYVKHNSLVIDAKDSFKLPRHFRTSEMPVPGKKQAEYLKSHGKLPSFHGYHGLKVSASAQFSKRNILAALSQMDGKIYIIDLRKESHGFLNGNAISWSGKRNWANEGKTDDFVNTLELSLFQHLNTLKQISICYFPKVQRTRACKEPDSFNIDTTETEEQLIKQLGLEYRRFPVLDKWRPDDQVIDQFLQFIRSLPKNAWLHFHCRGGSGRTTTFLVMYDIIKNGKNVKLEDIIARHALAGVRDLQRIPHVKYQEWVTIGALKRLDVIEKFYKYVCDPEGYSSRSWTEWLNLQKEEFTS
;
A
#
# COMPACT_ATOMS: atom_id res chain seq x y z
N MET A 1 -51.23 10.85 -20.53
CA MET A 1 -50.58 12.14 -20.23
C MET A 1 -49.07 11.95 -20.41
N LEU A 2 -48.57 12.26 -21.60
CA LEU A 2 -47.17 12.12 -22.00
C LEU A 2 -46.34 13.23 -21.34
N PHE A 3 -45.35 12.87 -20.52
CA PHE A 3 -44.35 13.83 -20.02
C PHE A 3 -43.02 13.59 -20.72
N PHE A 4 -42.74 14.43 -21.72
CA PHE A 4 -41.43 14.60 -22.34
C PHE A 4 -40.44 15.19 -21.31
N ARG A 5 -39.38 14.44 -20.98
CA ARG A 5 -38.22 14.97 -20.25
C ARG A 5 -37.22 15.52 -21.26
N LYS A 6 -36.98 16.83 -21.23
CA LYS A 6 -35.94 17.54 -21.98
C LYS A 6 -34.56 16.98 -21.63
N ILE A 7 -33.83 16.51 -22.64
CA ILE A 7 -32.40 16.20 -22.57
C ILE A 7 -31.66 17.50 -22.84
N TYR A 8 -30.93 18.02 -21.85
CA TYR A 8 -29.99 19.12 -22.05
C TYR A 8 -28.64 18.54 -22.48
N SER A 9 -28.27 18.76 -23.74
CA SER A 9 -26.93 18.48 -24.27
C SER A 9 -25.94 19.50 -23.71
N PHE A 10 -25.10 19.11 -22.76
CA PHE A 10 -23.92 19.88 -22.38
C PHE A 10 -22.78 19.54 -23.36
N LEU A 11 -22.52 20.45 -24.31
CA LEU A 11 -21.27 20.49 -25.06
C LEU A 11 -20.18 21.02 -24.11
N VAL A 12 -19.34 20.12 -23.59
CA VAL A 12 -18.10 20.50 -22.91
C VAL A 12 -17.04 20.67 -23.99
N ALA A 13 -16.67 21.92 -24.26
CA ALA A 13 -15.52 22.24 -25.10
C ALA A 13 -14.24 21.75 -24.37
N PHE A 14 -13.60 20.73 -24.93
CA PHE A 14 -12.26 20.30 -24.51
C PHE A 14 -11.24 21.33 -25.00
N THR A 15 -10.93 22.32 -24.16
CA THR A 15 -9.70 23.10 -24.33
C THR A 15 -8.54 22.22 -23.89
N LEU A 16 -7.76 21.72 -24.85
CA LEU A 16 -6.44 21.12 -24.62
C LEU A 16 -5.51 22.19 -24.03
N GLY A 17 -5.57 22.36 -22.72
CA GLY A 17 -4.51 23.02 -21.96
C GLY A 17 -3.28 22.11 -21.99
N LEU A 18 -2.26 22.51 -22.73
CA LEU A 18 -0.92 21.96 -22.59
C LEU A 18 -0.46 22.20 -21.15
N ILE A 19 -0.61 21.19 -20.31
CA ILE A 19 0.02 21.18 -18.99
C ILE A 19 1.52 21.05 -19.25
N SER A 20 2.23 22.17 -19.18
CA SER A 20 3.68 22.21 -19.11
C SER A 20 4.09 21.57 -17.78
N TYR A 21 4.52 20.30 -17.85
CA TYR A 21 5.21 19.67 -16.73
C TYR A 21 6.51 20.44 -16.46
N PRO A 22 6.90 20.63 -15.19
CA PRO A 22 8.21 21.19 -14.88
C PRO A 22 9.30 20.30 -15.49
N ASN A 23 10.23 20.92 -16.21
CA ASN A 23 11.46 20.30 -16.70
C ASN A 23 12.31 19.85 -15.51
N PHE A 24 12.05 18.65 -14.98
CA PHE A 24 13.04 17.92 -14.21
C PHE A 24 14.12 17.51 -15.19
N ALA A 25 15.37 17.94 -14.96
CA ALA A 25 16.52 17.41 -15.66
C ALA A 25 16.42 15.88 -15.66
N ASN A 26 16.40 15.28 -16.85
CA ASN A 26 16.30 13.84 -17.09
C ASN A 26 17.49 13.12 -16.42
N SER A 27 17.38 12.80 -15.13
CA SER A 27 18.28 11.87 -14.47
C SER A 27 17.85 10.44 -14.81
N SER A 28 17.95 10.05 -16.08
CA SER A 28 17.69 8.67 -16.47
C SER A 28 18.71 7.75 -15.81
N ILE A 29 18.26 6.65 -15.19
CA ILE A 29 19.17 5.65 -14.64
C ILE A 29 19.98 5.03 -15.79
N PRO A 30 21.33 4.94 -15.71
CA PRO A 30 22.13 4.37 -16.79
C PRO A 30 21.71 2.95 -17.18
N LEU A 31 21.73 2.64 -18.48
CA LEU A 31 21.37 1.32 -19.00
C LEU A 31 22.17 0.17 -18.36
N SER A 32 23.45 0.40 -18.04
CA SER A 32 24.30 -0.57 -17.32
C SER A 32 23.77 -0.87 -15.92
N TYR A 33 23.24 0.13 -15.21
CA TYR A 33 22.60 -0.08 -13.92
C TYR A 33 21.29 -0.84 -14.08
N LEU A 34 20.45 -0.50 -15.07
CA LEU A 34 19.20 -1.22 -15.34
C LEU A 34 19.47 -2.70 -15.67
N ALA A 35 20.45 -2.98 -16.53
CA ALA A 35 20.86 -4.34 -16.89
C ALA A 35 21.32 -5.13 -15.64
N ASN A 36 22.11 -4.50 -14.77
CA ASN A 36 22.53 -5.12 -13.52
C ASN A 36 21.35 -5.34 -12.57
N TYR A 37 20.41 -4.39 -12.49
CA TYR A 37 19.23 -4.47 -11.63
C TYR A 37 18.33 -5.64 -12.04
N VAL A 38 17.98 -5.76 -13.33
CA VAL A 38 17.09 -6.84 -13.80
C VAL A 38 17.74 -8.22 -13.74
N LYS A 39 19.08 -8.30 -13.83
CA LYS A 39 19.83 -9.56 -13.64
C LYS A 39 19.68 -10.11 -12.22
N HIS A 40 19.59 -9.25 -11.21
CA HIS A 40 19.53 -9.64 -9.80
C HIS A 40 18.12 -9.62 -9.21
N ASN A 41 17.15 -9.05 -9.93
CA ASN A 41 15.77 -8.91 -9.49
C ASN A 41 14.85 -9.46 -10.56
N SER A 42 14.32 -10.66 -10.34
CA SER A 42 13.44 -11.33 -11.29
C SER A 42 12.12 -10.59 -11.45
N LEU A 43 11.70 -10.34 -12.69
CA LEU A 43 10.36 -9.85 -12.98
C LEU A 43 9.33 -10.93 -12.70
N VAL A 44 8.29 -10.62 -11.93
CA VAL A 44 7.25 -11.58 -11.53
C VAL A 44 5.85 -11.03 -11.76
N ILE A 45 4.87 -11.93 -11.95
CA ILE A 45 3.46 -11.58 -11.88
C ILE A 45 2.98 -11.58 -10.42
N ASP A 46 2.48 -10.43 -9.96
CA ASP A 46 1.87 -10.27 -8.65
C ASP A 46 0.36 -10.55 -8.68
N ALA A 47 -0.33 -10.17 -9.76
CA ALA A 47 -1.74 -10.45 -9.96
C ALA A 47 -2.07 -10.59 -11.45
N LYS A 48 -2.82 -11.64 -11.80
CA LYS A 48 -3.33 -11.83 -13.17
C LYS A 48 -4.52 -10.92 -13.44
N ASP A 49 -4.57 -10.38 -14.65
CA ASP A 49 -5.65 -9.50 -15.09
C ASP A 49 -6.99 -10.24 -15.14
N SER A 50 -7.92 -9.86 -14.27
CA SER A 50 -9.23 -10.50 -14.14
C SER A 50 -10.21 -9.63 -13.36
N PHE A 51 -11.52 -9.78 -13.61
CA PHE A 51 -12.59 -9.07 -12.88
C PHE A 51 -12.88 -9.65 -11.48
N LYS A 52 -11.87 -10.24 -10.82
CA LYS A 52 -11.98 -10.73 -9.44
C LYS A 52 -11.53 -9.65 -8.47
N LEU A 53 -12.06 -9.64 -7.26
CA LEU A 53 -11.50 -8.81 -6.19
C LEU A 53 -10.02 -9.18 -5.96
N PRO A 54 -9.14 -8.20 -5.69
CA PRO A 54 -7.77 -8.48 -5.35
C PRO A 54 -7.71 -9.34 -4.08
N ARG A 55 -6.66 -10.16 -3.97
CA ARG A 55 -6.47 -11.00 -2.79
C ARG A 55 -6.52 -10.15 -1.52
N HIS A 56 -7.10 -10.70 -0.46
CA HIS A 56 -7.18 -10.05 0.85
C HIS A 56 -7.96 -8.71 0.85
N PHE A 57 -8.82 -8.48 -0.15
CA PHE A 57 -9.71 -7.35 -0.17
C PHE A 57 -10.61 -7.33 1.08
N ARG A 58 -10.75 -6.15 1.69
CA ARG A 58 -11.56 -5.88 2.88
C ARG A 58 -11.87 -4.39 2.98
N THR A 59 -12.99 -4.03 3.60
CA THR A 59 -13.35 -2.63 3.88
C THR A 59 -13.78 -2.46 5.32
N SER A 60 -13.77 -1.22 5.82
CA SER A 60 -14.32 -0.89 7.14
C SER A 60 -15.85 -1.06 7.22
N GLU A 61 -16.53 -1.26 6.10
CA GLU A 61 -17.99 -1.46 6.03
C GLU A 61 -18.38 -2.94 5.94
N MET A 62 -17.44 -3.82 5.60
CA MET A 62 -17.70 -5.25 5.54
C MET A 62 -17.92 -5.84 6.94
N PRO A 63 -18.90 -6.75 7.12
CA PRO A 63 -19.11 -7.42 8.38
C PRO A 63 -17.94 -8.37 8.69
N VAL A 64 -17.55 -8.44 9.96
CA VAL A 64 -16.59 -9.44 10.41
C VAL A 64 -17.22 -10.84 10.34
N PRO A 65 -16.56 -11.85 9.73
CA PRO A 65 -17.11 -13.20 9.67
C PRO A 65 -17.42 -13.77 11.06
N GLY A 66 -18.64 -14.31 11.26
CA GLY A 66 -19.11 -14.81 12.55
C GLY A 66 -18.19 -15.87 13.18
N LYS A 67 -17.57 -16.74 12.35
CA LYS A 67 -16.58 -17.72 12.81
C LYS A 67 -15.39 -17.06 13.53
N LYS A 68 -14.85 -15.97 12.97
CA LYS A 68 -13.72 -15.24 13.58
C LYS A 68 -14.14 -14.56 14.89
N GLN A 69 -15.36 -14.01 14.93
CA GLN A 69 -15.91 -13.43 16.14
C GLN A 69 -16.02 -14.47 17.26
N ALA A 70 -16.55 -15.66 16.95
CA ALA A 70 -16.68 -16.75 17.90
C ALA A 70 -15.32 -17.26 18.42
N GLU A 71 -14.33 -17.41 17.53
CA GLU A 71 -12.96 -17.80 17.91
C GLU A 71 -12.30 -16.74 18.82
N TYR A 72 -12.49 -15.46 18.51
CA TYR A 72 -11.97 -14.36 19.34
C TYR A 72 -12.65 -14.32 20.72
N LEU A 73 -13.98 -14.42 20.76
CA LEU A 73 -14.76 -14.48 22.00
C LEU A 73 -14.31 -15.64 22.91
N LYS A 74 -14.05 -16.81 22.33
CA LYS A 74 -13.57 -17.98 23.09
C LYS A 74 -12.23 -17.73 23.78
N SER A 75 -11.36 -16.92 23.19
CA SER A 75 -10.01 -16.64 23.70
C SER A 75 -9.91 -15.39 24.58
N HIS A 76 -10.78 -14.40 24.39
CA HIS A 76 -10.67 -13.08 25.04
C HIS A 76 -11.88 -12.71 25.91
N GLY A 77 -12.98 -13.48 25.86
CA GLY A 77 -14.19 -13.26 26.66
C GLY A 77 -15.11 -12.12 26.20
N LYS A 78 -14.62 -11.20 25.37
CA LYS A 78 -15.40 -10.09 24.77
C LYS A 78 -14.85 -9.71 23.39
N LEU A 79 -15.67 -9.11 22.54
CA LEU A 79 -15.23 -8.53 21.26
C LEU A 79 -14.51 -7.18 21.50
N PRO A 80 -13.60 -6.77 20.60
CA PRO A 80 -12.97 -5.46 20.69
C PRO A 80 -13.98 -4.36 20.33
N SER A 81 -13.70 -3.12 20.75
CA SER A 81 -14.53 -1.98 20.38
C SER A 81 -14.49 -1.66 18.88
N PHE A 82 -15.67 -1.59 18.26
CA PHE A 82 -15.87 -1.11 16.89
C PHE A 82 -16.28 0.37 16.82
N HIS A 83 -16.16 1.11 17.93
CA HIS A 83 -16.44 2.54 17.95
C HIS A 83 -15.62 3.28 16.88
N GLY A 84 -16.30 4.07 16.04
CA GLY A 84 -15.68 4.82 14.94
C GLY A 84 -15.13 3.99 13.77
N TYR A 85 -15.21 2.64 13.81
CA TYR A 85 -14.61 1.78 12.79
C TYR A 85 -15.27 1.93 11.41
N HIS A 86 -16.60 1.82 11.36
CA HIS A 86 -17.35 1.94 10.10
C HIS A 86 -17.25 3.34 9.47
N GLY A 87 -16.97 4.37 10.28
CA GLY A 87 -16.74 5.74 9.82
C GLY A 87 -15.37 5.99 9.20
N LEU A 88 -14.46 5.01 9.20
CA LEU A 88 -13.11 5.19 8.66
C LEU A 88 -13.07 5.44 7.15
N LYS A 89 -14.06 4.91 6.39
CA LYS A 89 -14.08 4.98 4.92
C LYS A 89 -12.77 4.49 4.29
N VAL A 90 -12.37 3.27 4.67
CA VAL A 90 -11.14 2.65 4.18
C VAL A 90 -11.38 1.26 3.62
N SER A 91 -10.51 0.89 2.69
CA SER A 91 -10.39 -0.47 2.17
C SER A 91 -8.94 -0.87 2.03
N ALA A 92 -8.71 -2.16 1.80
CA ALA A 92 -7.36 -2.67 1.65
C ALA A 92 -7.29 -3.99 0.91
N SER A 93 -6.18 -4.24 0.21
CA SER A 93 -5.93 -5.52 -0.46
C SER A 93 -4.45 -5.79 -0.71
N ALA A 94 -4.16 -6.95 -1.30
CA ALA A 94 -2.91 -7.20 -2.01
C ALA A 94 -2.86 -6.42 -3.33
N GLN A 95 -1.73 -6.51 -4.04
CA GLN A 95 -1.58 -5.93 -5.37
C GLN A 95 -2.75 -6.36 -6.27
N PHE A 96 -3.35 -5.39 -6.94
CA PHE A 96 -4.38 -5.58 -7.95
C PHE A 96 -3.78 -5.49 -9.35
N SER A 97 -4.37 -6.23 -10.30
CA SER A 97 -4.26 -5.97 -11.75
C SER A 97 -5.22 -4.84 -12.19
N LYS A 98 -5.14 -4.44 -13.46
CA LYS A 98 -6.03 -3.43 -14.07
C LYS A 98 -7.51 -3.75 -13.88
N ARG A 99 -7.93 -5.00 -14.11
CA ARG A 99 -9.34 -5.40 -13.90
C ARG A 99 -9.67 -5.70 -12.44
N ASN A 100 -8.68 -6.06 -11.60
CA ASN A 100 -8.96 -6.27 -10.18
C ASN A 100 -9.36 -4.97 -9.48
N ILE A 101 -8.69 -3.84 -9.79
CA ILE A 101 -9.05 -2.56 -9.17
C ILE A 101 -10.46 -2.13 -9.59
N LEU A 102 -10.84 -2.31 -10.86
CA LEU A 102 -12.20 -2.04 -11.33
C LEU A 102 -13.27 -2.82 -10.56
N ALA A 103 -13.01 -4.10 -10.26
CA ALA A 103 -13.90 -4.90 -9.41
C ALA A 103 -14.02 -4.34 -7.98
N ALA A 104 -12.90 -3.86 -7.42
CA ALA A 104 -12.86 -3.30 -6.08
C ALA A 104 -13.53 -1.93 -5.96
N LEU A 105 -13.54 -1.10 -7.01
CA LEU A 105 -14.14 0.25 -6.99
C LEU A 105 -15.63 0.24 -6.65
N SER A 106 -16.35 -0.85 -7.00
CA SER A 106 -17.77 -1.01 -6.64
C SER A 106 -18.04 -1.05 -5.13
N GLN A 107 -17.00 -1.23 -4.31
CA GLN A 107 -17.07 -1.34 -2.85
C GLN A 107 -16.51 -0.09 -2.14
N MET A 108 -16.34 1.00 -2.88
CA MET A 108 -15.77 2.25 -2.38
C MET A 108 -16.68 3.41 -2.78
N ASP A 109 -16.73 4.45 -1.95
CA ASP A 109 -17.49 5.66 -2.22
C ASP A 109 -16.63 6.92 -2.11
N GLY A 110 -17.20 8.07 -2.47
CA GLY A 110 -16.53 9.37 -2.32
C GLY A 110 -15.30 9.55 -3.22
N LYS A 111 -14.34 10.35 -2.74
CA LYS A 111 -13.10 10.65 -3.46
C LYS A 111 -12.05 9.60 -3.11
N ILE A 112 -11.77 8.68 -4.04
CA ILE A 112 -10.93 7.51 -3.78
C ILE A 112 -9.45 7.83 -3.99
N TYR A 113 -8.65 7.51 -2.97
CA TYR A 113 -7.19 7.56 -2.99
C TYR A 113 -6.61 6.15 -2.92
N ILE A 114 -5.83 5.77 -3.91
CA ILE A 114 -5.03 4.55 -3.90
C ILE A 114 -3.72 4.84 -3.19
N ILE A 115 -3.51 4.18 -2.06
CA ILE A 115 -2.33 4.32 -1.21
C ILE A 115 -1.39 3.14 -1.44
N ASP A 116 -0.40 3.35 -2.29
CA ASP A 116 0.64 2.37 -2.59
C ASP A 116 1.74 2.40 -1.53
N LEU A 117 1.95 1.26 -0.87
CA LEU A 117 2.96 1.11 0.19
C LEU A 117 4.23 0.40 -0.30
N ARG A 118 4.40 0.20 -1.61
CA ARG A 118 5.44 -0.65 -2.19
C ARG A 118 6.72 0.12 -2.50
N LYS A 119 7.82 -0.26 -1.85
CA LYS A 119 9.17 0.23 -2.18
C LYS A 119 9.81 -0.51 -3.35
N GLU A 120 9.44 -1.78 -3.58
CA GLU A 120 9.85 -2.54 -4.75
C GLU A 120 9.29 -1.91 -6.03
N SER A 121 10.10 -1.90 -7.11
CA SER A 121 9.66 -1.38 -8.40
C SER A 121 8.57 -2.28 -8.99
N HIS A 122 7.45 -1.68 -9.41
CA HIS A 122 6.26 -2.40 -9.87
C HIS A 122 5.40 -1.56 -10.82
N GLY A 123 4.41 -2.22 -11.42
CA GLY A 123 3.41 -1.60 -12.28
C GLY A 123 2.71 -2.69 -13.08
N PHE A 124 2.42 -2.44 -14.35
CA PHE A 124 1.56 -3.32 -15.15
C PHE A 124 2.11 -3.64 -16.52
N LEU A 125 1.87 -4.89 -16.93
CA LEU A 125 2.18 -5.43 -18.25
C LEU A 125 0.95 -6.15 -18.80
N ASN A 126 0.40 -5.62 -19.90
CA ASN A 126 -0.85 -6.08 -20.52
C ASN A 126 -1.99 -6.21 -19.49
N GLY A 127 -2.09 -5.24 -18.58
CA GLY A 127 -3.04 -5.22 -17.46
C GLY A 127 -2.69 -6.12 -16.27
N ASN A 128 -1.75 -7.08 -16.39
CA ASN A 128 -1.28 -7.89 -15.27
C ASN A 128 -0.38 -7.06 -14.37
N ALA A 129 -0.51 -7.21 -13.06
CA ALA A 129 0.40 -6.55 -12.13
C ALA A 129 1.72 -7.29 -12.04
N ILE A 130 2.82 -6.55 -12.13
CA ILE A 130 4.19 -7.07 -12.13
C ILE A 130 5.08 -6.35 -11.11
N SER A 131 6.16 -6.99 -10.69
CA SER A 131 7.22 -6.33 -9.93
C SER A 131 8.59 -6.97 -10.15
N TRP A 132 9.65 -6.20 -9.92
CA TRP A 132 11.02 -6.71 -9.87
C TRP A 132 11.34 -7.21 -8.45
N SER A 133 11.25 -8.52 -8.27
CA SER A 133 11.41 -9.17 -6.98
C SER A 133 12.86 -9.59 -6.73
N GLY A 134 13.55 -8.83 -5.88
CA GLY A 134 14.84 -9.22 -5.31
C GLY A 134 14.73 -10.26 -4.18
N LYS A 135 15.87 -10.67 -3.62
CA LYS A 135 15.91 -11.48 -2.38
C LYS A 135 15.06 -10.79 -1.31
N ARG A 136 14.19 -11.53 -0.62
CA ARG A 136 13.22 -11.02 0.38
C ARG A 136 12.17 -10.02 -0.15
N ASN A 137 12.12 -9.72 -1.45
CA ASN A 137 11.37 -8.59 -2.04
C ASN A 137 11.99 -7.22 -1.69
N TRP A 138 13.32 -7.17 -1.55
CA TRP A 138 14.10 -6.02 -1.09
C TRP A 138 15.00 -5.44 -2.19
N ALA A 139 14.55 -5.47 -3.45
CA ALA A 139 15.32 -4.98 -4.61
C ALA A 139 15.81 -3.52 -4.45
N ASN A 140 15.07 -2.72 -3.68
CA ASN A 140 15.30 -1.30 -3.46
C ASN A 140 15.67 -0.98 -1.99
N GLU A 141 16.20 -1.95 -1.24
CA GLU A 141 16.74 -1.71 0.10
C GLU A 141 17.87 -0.67 0.07
N GLY A 142 17.88 0.23 1.05
CA GLY A 142 18.89 1.29 1.17
C GLY A 142 18.79 2.41 0.12
N LYS A 143 17.80 2.38 -0.78
CA LYS A 143 17.58 3.42 -1.78
C LYS A 143 16.62 4.50 -1.25
N THR A 144 16.85 5.75 -1.67
CA THR A 144 15.96 6.87 -1.39
C THR A 144 14.70 6.78 -2.25
N ASP A 145 13.64 7.44 -1.82
CA ASP A 145 12.34 7.40 -2.49
C ASP A 145 12.40 8.00 -3.89
N ASP A 146 13.13 9.12 -4.05
CA ASP A 146 13.38 9.74 -5.36
C ASP A 146 14.12 8.79 -6.30
N PHE A 147 15.16 8.10 -5.81
CA PHE A 147 15.88 7.12 -6.61
C PHE A 147 14.97 5.97 -7.04
N VAL A 148 14.12 5.47 -6.15
CA VAL A 148 13.17 4.38 -6.45
C VAL A 148 12.18 4.79 -7.53
N ASN A 149 11.64 6.01 -7.47
CA ASN A 149 10.71 6.53 -8.47
C ASN A 149 11.40 6.68 -9.83
N THR A 150 12.59 7.28 -9.87
CA THR A 150 13.37 7.44 -11.10
C THR A 150 13.78 6.10 -11.71
N LEU A 151 14.15 5.12 -10.88
CA LEU A 151 14.45 3.76 -11.30
C LEU A 151 13.24 3.07 -11.92
N GLU A 152 12.07 3.14 -11.26
CA GLU A 152 10.84 2.54 -11.77
C GLU A 152 10.45 3.14 -13.13
N LEU A 153 10.48 4.46 -13.27
CA LEU A 153 10.24 5.12 -14.56
C LEU A 153 11.24 4.66 -15.64
N SER A 154 12.52 4.57 -15.30
CA SER A 154 13.57 4.11 -16.23
C SER A 154 13.36 2.65 -16.64
N LEU A 155 12.88 1.78 -15.74
CA LEU A 155 12.52 0.40 -16.06
C LEU A 155 11.35 0.33 -17.04
N PHE A 156 10.30 1.12 -16.85
CA PHE A 156 9.16 1.16 -17.77
C PHE A 156 9.52 1.77 -19.13
N GLN A 157 10.37 2.80 -19.17
CA GLN A 157 10.93 3.32 -20.41
C GLN A 157 11.68 2.24 -21.19
N HIS A 158 12.48 1.43 -20.51
CA HIS A 158 13.16 0.29 -21.14
C HIS A 158 12.18 -0.79 -21.60
N LEU A 159 11.17 -1.16 -20.80
CA LEU A 159 10.15 -2.14 -21.22
C LEU A 159 9.44 -1.72 -22.52
N ASN A 160 9.19 -0.43 -22.71
CA ASN A 160 8.56 0.09 -23.92
C ASN A 160 9.40 -0.06 -25.19
N THR A 161 10.70 -0.32 -25.08
CA THR A 161 11.58 -0.61 -26.23
C THR A 161 11.62 -2.10 -26.59
N LEU A 162 11.00 -2.96 -25.77
CA LEU A 162 11.04 -4.41 -25.92
C LEU A 162 9.72 -4.91 -26.52
N LYS A 163 9.79 -6.00 -27.30
CA LYS A 163 8.59 -6.73 -27.77
C LYS A 163 8.24 -7.92 -26.89
N GLN A 164 9.22 -8.47 -26.20
CA GLN A 164 9.08 -9.62 -25.32
C GLN A 164 9.96 -9.44 -24.09
N ILE A 165 9.56 -10.08 -23.00
CA ILE A 165 10.34 -10.15 -21.77
C ILE A 165 10.13 -11.49 -21.07
N SER A 166 11.18 -11.94 -20.39
CA SER A 166 11.15 -13.11 -19.53
C SER A 166 10.48 -12.80 -18.19
N ILE A 167 9.45 -13.58 -17.83
CA ILE A 167 8.73 -13.45 -16.56
C ILE A 167 8.87 -14.73 -15.74
N CYS A 168 9.16 -14.54 -14.46
CA CYS A 168 9.29 -15.61 -13.50
C CYS A 168 7.97 -15.89 -12.78
N TYR A 169 7.58 -17.16 -12.75
CA TYR A 169 6.47 -17.63 -11.93
C TYR A 169 7.00 -18.29 -10.67
N PHE A 170 6.68 -17.72 -9.50
CA PHE A 170 6.99 -18.36 -8.22
C PHE A 170 5.80 -19.21 -7.75
N PRO A 171 5.84 -20.55 -7.86
CA PRO A 171 4.82 -21.40 -7.27
C PRO A 171 4.78 -21.22 -5.75
N LYS A 172 3.58 -21.31 -5.15
CA LYS A 172 3.32 -21.07 -3.72
C LYS A 172 4.14 -21.91 -2.73
N VAL A 173 4.86 -22.94 -3.19
CA VAL A 173 5.38 -24.04 -2.36
C VAL A 173 6.92 -24.08 -2.23
N GLN A 174 7.69 -23.32 -3.02
CA GLN A 174 9.16 -23.41 -2.92
C GLN A 174 9.75 -22.48 -1.87
N ARG A 175 10.53 -23.06 -0.94
CA ARG A 175 11.37 -22.36 0.04
C ARG A 175 12.51 -21.56 -0.63
N THR A 176 12.80 -21.85 -1.89
CA THR A 176 13.76 -21.12 -2.74
C THR A 176 12.99 -20.26 -3.75
N ARG A 177 13.13 -18.93 -3.65
CA ARG A 177 12.62 -17.97 -4.66
C ARG A 177 13.58 -17.86 -5.85
N ALA A 178 14.08 -18.99 -6.36
CA ALA A 178 14.92 -18.99 -7.55
C ALA A 178 14.00 -19.15 -8.77
N CYS A 179 14.06 -18.20 -9.70
CA CYS A 179 13.38 -18.33 -10.98
C CYS A 179 14.14 -19.36 -11.80
N LYS A 180 13.59 -20.57 -11.93
CA LYS A 180 14.27 -21.67 -12.62
C LYS A 180 14.05 -21.63 -14.12
N GLU A 181 12.84 -21.31 -14.55
CA GLU A 181 12.46 -21.27 -15.96
C GLU A 181 11.49 -20.09 -16.16
N PRO A 182 11.96 -18.96 -16.70
CA PRO A 182 11.08 -17.86 -17.03
C PRO A 182 10.39 -18.10 -18.38
N ASP A 183 9.10 -17.78 -18.45
CA ASP A 183 8.36 -17.81 -19.71
C ASP A 183 8.60 -16.52 -20.50
N SER A 184 8.69 -16.63 -21.83
CA SER A 184 8.66 -15.44 -22.69
C SER A 184 7.24 -14.86 -22.71
N PHE A 185 7.13 -13.55 -22.51
CA PHE A 185 5.86 -12.84 -22.44
C PHE A 185 5.88 -11.66 -23.43
N ASN A 186 4.87 -11.59 -24.29
CA ASN A 186 4.72 -10.48 -25.25
C ASN A 186 4.33 -9.18 -24.54
N ILE A 187 4.90 -8.07 -24.98
CA ILE A 187 4.63 -6.74 -24.44
C ILE A 187 3.71 -6.00 -25.42
N ASP A 188 2.46 -5.79 -25.01
CA ASP A 188 1.48 -5.01 -25.76
C ASP A 188 1.32 -3.61 -25.15
N THR A 189 1.22 -3.54 -23.81
CA THR A 189 1.07 -2.29 -23.06
C THR A 189 1.86 -2.34 -21.76
N THR A 190 2.50 -1.24 -21.40
CA THR A 190 3.11 -1.06 -20.07
C THR A 190 2.57 0.22 -19.44
N GLU A 191 2.36 0.21 -18.13
CA GLU A 191 1.89 1.38 -17.39
C GLU A 191 2.42 1.31 -15.95
N THR A 192 2.85 2.45 -15.41
CA THR A 192 3.11 2.56 -13.97
C THR A 192 1.79 2.54 -13.21
N GLU A 193 1.83 2.26 -11.90
CA GLU A 193 0.60 2.30 -11.11
C GLU A 193 -0.02 3.69 -11.06
N GLU A 194 0.78 4.73 -10.91
CA GLU A 194 0.28 6.11 -10.96
C GLU A 194 -0.43 6.42 -12.29
N GLN A 195 0.13 5.98 -13.42
CA GLN A 195 -0.48 6.18 -14.74
C GLN A 195 -1.84 5.48 -14.83
N LEU A 196 -1.91 4.20 -14.44
CA LEU A 196 -3.17 3.44 -14.44
C LEU A 196 -4.22 4.12 -13.55
N ILE A 197 -3.86 4.47 -12.32
CA ILE A 197 -4.81 5.03 -11.35
C ILE A 197 -5.32 6.39 -11.81
N LYS A 198 -4.45 7.24 -12.37
CA LYS A 198 -4.86 8.54 -12.93
C LYS A 198 -5.75 8.38 -14.17
N GLN A 199 -5.50 7.39 -15.04
CA GLN A 199 -6.38 7.10 -16.18
C GLN A 199 -7.79 6.68 -15.75
N LEU A 200 -7.93 6.09 -14.56
CA LEU A 200 -9.22 5.75 -13.97
C LEU A 200 -9.92 6.92 -13.26
N GLY A 201 -9.32 8.12 -13.27
CA GLY A 201 -9.87 9.31 -12.60
C GLY A 201 -9.77 9.25 -11.07
N LEU A 202 -8.85 8.44 -10.53
CA LEU A 202 -8.64 8.26 -9.10
C LEU A 202 -7.39 9.03 -8.64
N GLU A 203 -7.28 9.24 -7.34
CA GLU A 203 -6.08 9.85 -6.74
C GLU A 203 -5.05 8.77 -6.39
N TYR A 204 -3.76 9.10 -6.55
CA TYR A 204 -2.65 8.19 -6.27
C TYR A 204 -1.69 8.82 -5.27
N ARG A 205 -1.27 8.04 -4.27
CA ARG A 205 -0.20 8.43 -3.35
C ARG A 205 0.66 7.23 -2.98
N ARG A 206 1.98 7.37 -3.14
CA ARG A 206 2.97 6.35 -2.77
C ARG A 206 3.68 6.71 -1.47
N PHE A 207 3.80 5.73 -0.58
CA PHE A 207 4.63 5.74 0.63
C PHE A 207 5.51 4.48 0.63
N PRO A 208 6.72 4.55 0.07
CA PRO A 208 7.53 3.36 -0.20
C PRO A 208 8.07 2.74 1.09
N VAL A 209 7.49 1.60 1.49
CA VAL A 209 7.93 0.85 2.67
C VAL A 209 8.51 -0.49 2.25
N LEU A 210 9.68 -0.82 2.82
CA LEU A 210 10.36 -2.09 2.58
C LEU A 210 9.49 -3.27 3.03
N ASP A 211 9.44 -4.34 2.23
CA ASP A 211 8.56 -5.48 2.52
C ASP A 211 8.90 -6.14 3.86
N LYS A 212 7.87 -6.51 4.62
CA LYS A 212 7.98 -7.05 5.99
C LYS A 212 8.71 -6.18 7.04
N TRP A 213 9.01 -4.93 6.72
CA TRP A 213 9.65 -3.99 7.65
C TRP A 213 8.68 -2.92 8.16
N ARG A 214 9.15 -2.06 9.07
CA ARG A 214 8.44 -0.85 9.51
C ARG A 214 8.57 0.29 8.49
N PRO A 215 7.62 1.24 8.42
CA PRO A 215 7.86 2.51 7.74
C PRO A 215 8.99 3.29 8.43
N ASP A 216 9.80 3.97 7.63
CA ASP A 216 10.81 4.91 8.12
C ASP A 216 10.13 6.17 8.68
N ASP A 217 10.78 6.86 9.63
CA ASP A 217 10.17 7.99 10.35
C ASP A 217 9.74 9.13 9.40
N GLN A 218 10.54 9.42 8.38
CA GLN A 218 10.21 10.40 7.35
C GLN A 218 8.97 10.00 6.52
N VAL A 219 8.78 8.71 6.24
CA VAL A 219 7.59 8.21 5.54
C VAL A 219 6.34 8.37 6.41
N ILE A 220 6.49 8.22 7.74
CA ILE A 220 5.40 8.48 8.69
C ILE A 220 5.02 9.97 8.66
N ASP A 221 5.99 10.89 8.69
CA ASP A 221 5.70 12.32 8.59
C ASP A 221 4.98 12.70 7.29
N GLN A 222 5.46 12.20 6.15
CA GLN A 222 4.79 12.40 4.86
C GLN A 222 3.37 11.84 4.84
N PHE A 223 3.15 10.69 5.48
CA PHE A 223 1.82 10.10 5.62
C PHE A 223 0.92 10.98 6.47
N LEU A 224 1.38 11.48 7.62
CA LEU A 224 0.61 12.37 8.50
C LEU A 224 0.24 13.68 7.79
N GLN A 225 1.17 14.27 7.05
CA GLN A 225 0.93 15.47 6.25
C GLN A 225 -0.16 15.23 5.20
N PHE A 226 -0.09 14.08 4.51
CA PHE A 226 -1.12 13.67 3.56
C PHE A 226 -2.47 13.46 4.24
N ILE A 227 -2.53 12.78 5.39
CA ILE A 227 -3.80 12.57 6.11
C ILE A 227 -4.43 13.91 6.53
N ARG A 228 -3.63 14.90 6.93
CA ARG A 228 -4.12 16.24 7.29
C ARG A 228 -4.70 17.01 6.08
N SER A 229 -4.27 16.71 4.86
CA SER A 229 -4.73 17.40 3.65
C SER A 229 -5.96 16.74 2.99
N LEU A 230 -6.41 15.58 3.47
CA LEU A 230 -7.54 14.87 2.89
C LEU A 230 -8.86 15.63 3.04
N PRO A 231 -9.73 15.63 2.01
CA PRO A 231 -11.09 16.12 2.13
C PRO A 231 -11.94 15.20 3.02
N LYS A 232 -13.05 15.74 3.56
CA LYS A 232 -13.94 14.98 4.47
C LYS A 232 -14.55 13.71 3.86
N ASN A 233 -14.75 13.68 2.54
CA ASN A 233 -15.33 12.54 1.82
C ASN A 233 -14.27 11.65 1.14
N ALA A 234 -13.02 11.68 1.62
CA ALA A 234 -11.96 10.82 1.09
C ALA A 234 -12.18 9.36 1.50
N TRP A 235 -12.00 8.45 0.54
CA TRP A 235 -11.90 7.01 0.77
C TRP A 235 -10.48 6.54 0.51
N LEU A 236 -9.86 5.83 1.46
CA LEU A 236 -8.48 5.37 1.31
C LEU A 236 -8.42 3.88 1.03
N HIS A 237 -7.80 3.49 -0.09
CA HIS A 237 -7.51 2.10 -0.41
C HIS A 237 -6.03 1.81 -0.20
N PHE A 238 -5.69 1.13 0.89
CA PHE A 238 -4.31 0.76 1.19
C PHE A 238 -3.94 -0.58 0.56
N HIS A 239 -2.81 -0.64 -0.12
CA HIS A 239 -2.32 -1.91 -0.62
C HIS A 239 -0.81 -2.06 -0.48
N CYS A 240 -0.37 -3.31 -0.60
CA CYS A 240 1.02 -3.66 -0.84
C CYS A 240 1.02 -4.99 -1.60
N ARG A 241 2.20 -5.54 -1.90
CA ARG A 241 2.27 -6.82 -2.63
C ARG A 241 1.37 -7.93 -2.06
N GLY A 242 1.35 -8.10 -0.74
CA GLY A 242 0.61 -9.17 -0.07
C GLY A 242 -0.67 -8.75 0.64
N GLY A 243 -0.97 -7.46 0.76
CA GLY A 243 -2.17 -6.96 1.45
C GLY A 243 -2.23 -7.27 2.94
N SER A 244 -1.06 -7.47 3.57
CA SER A 244 -0.94 -8.03 4.92
C SER A 244 -0.09 -7.14 5.82
N GLY A 245 1.24 -7.23 5.78
CA GLY A 245 2.12 -6.50 6.71
C GLY A 245 2.00 -4.98 6.63
N ARG A 246 2.54 -4.37 5.56
CA ARG A 246 2.52 -2.91 5.33
C ARG A 246 1.09 -2.35 5.35
N THR A 247 0.20 -3.02 4.64
CA THR A 247 -1.22 -2.65 4.55
C THR A 247 -1.90 -2.58 5.91
N THR A 248 -1.78 -3.62 6.75
CA THR A 248 -2.40 -3.59 8.08
C THR A 248 -1.71 -2.57 8.99
N THR A 249 -0.40 -2.35 8.87
CA THR A 249 0.29 -1.29 9.62
C THR A 249 -0.29 0.10 9.33
N PHE A 250 -0.44 0.48 8.06
CA PHE A 250 -1.00 1.78 7.71
C PHE A 250 -2.50 1.91 8.01
N LEU A 251 -3.27 0.83 7.88
CA LEU A 251 -4.67 0.81 8.34
C LEU A 251 -4.76 1.10 9.84
N VAL A 252 -3.97 0.39 10.65
CA VAL A 252 -3.94 0.59 12.10
C VAL A 252 -3.47 2.01 12.44
N MET A 253 -2.44 2.53 11.78
CA MET A 253 -2.01 3.92 11.98
C MET A 253 -3.11 4.92 11.64
N TYR A 254 -3.81 4.75 10.51
CA TYR A 254 -4.93 5.61 10.14
C TYR A 254 -6.06 5.54 11.16
N ASP A 255 -6.37 4.34 11.64
CA ASP A 255 -7.37 4.13 12.66
C ASP A 255 -7.00 4.78 14.00
N ILE A 256 -5.75 4.67 14.42
CA ILE A 256 -5.21 5.37 15.59
C ILE A 256 -5.40 6.90 15.44
N ILE A 257 -5.11 7.49 14.27
CA ILE A 257 -5.34 8.92 14.03
C ILE A 257 -6.81 9.31 14.24
N LYS A 258 -7.75 8.46 13.81
CA LYS A 258 -9.18 8.75 13.87
C LYS A 258 -9.82 8.45 15.22
N ASN A 259 -9.37 7.38 15.89
CA ASN A 259 -10.08 6.79 17.02
C ASN A 259 -9.19 6.54 18.25
N GLY A 260 -7.87 6.74 18.18
CA GLY A 260 -6.92 6.37 19.23
C GLY A 260 -7.16 7.05 20.59
N LYS A 261 -7.71 8.28 20.59
CA LYS A 261 -8.08 8.98 21.84
C LYS A 261 -9.30 8.36 22.55
N ASN A 262 -10.11 7.58 21.83
CA ASN A 262 -11.37 7.01 22.33
C ASN A 262 -11.38 5.48 22.36
N VAL A 263 -10.41 4.82 21.72
CA VAL A 263 -10.35 3.37 21.56
C VAL A 263 -8.95 2.88 21.88
N LYS A 264 -8.87 1.88 22.76
CA LYS A 264 -7.59 1.29 23.16
C LYS A 264 -6.85 0.68 21.98
N LEU A 265 -5.52 0.76 22.00
CA LEU A 265 -4.66 0.18 20.96
C LEU A 265 -4.94 -1.31 20.71
N GLU A 266 -5.14 -2.09 21.78
CA GLU A 266 -5.47 -3.52 21.71
C GLU A 266 -6.73 -3.78 20.87
N ASP A 267 -7.78 -2.97 21.06
CA ASP A 267 -9.04 -3.08 20.33
C ASP A 267 -8.87 -2.67 18.86
N ILE A 268 -8.09 -1.62 18.58
CA ILE A 268 -7.77 -1.18 17.21
C ILE A 268 -7.02 -2.28 16.45
N ILE A 269 -6.01 -2.90 17.07
CA ILE A 269 -5.27 -3.99 16.42
C ILE A 269 -6.19 -5.21 16.22
N ALA A 270 -6.97 -5.58 17.25
CA ALA A 270 -7.85 -6.73 17.21
C ALA A 270 -8.95 -6.60 16.14
N ARG A 271 -9.60 -5.43 16.01
CA ARG A 271 -10.65 -5.25 15.00
C ARG A 271 -10.12 -5.32 13.57
N HIS A 272 -8.91 -4.83 13.31
CA HIS A 272 -8.24 -5.00 12.01
C HIS A 272 -7.75 -6.43 11.75
N ALA A 273 -7.39 -7.19 12.79
CA ALA A 273 -7.10 -8.62 12.67
C ALA A 273 -8.36 -9.42 12.32
N LEU A 274 -9.48 -9.11 12.99
CA LEU A 274 -10.80 -9.71 12.75
C LEU A 274 -11.31 -9.43 11.34
N ALA A 275 -11.31 -8.17 10.92
CA ALA A 275 -11.73 -7.75 9.58
C ALA A 275 -10.74 -8.16 8.47
N GLY A 276 -9.50 -8.47 8.83
CA GLY A 276 -8.39 -8.64 7.88
C GLY A 276 -7.69 -9.98 7.92
N VAL A 277 -6.40 -9.94 7.60
CA VAL A 277 -5.58 -11.14 7.35
C VAL A 277 -4.53 -11.36 8.42
N ARG A 278 -4.02 -10.27 9.00
CA ARG A 278 -2.88 -10.30 9.91
C ARG A 278 -3.27 -9.64 11.21
N ASP A 279 -3.07 -10.39 12.28
CA ASP A 279 -2.89 -9.86 13.62
C ASP A 279 -1.44 -9.40 13.76
N LEU A 280 -1.24 -8.12 14.12
CA LEU A 280 0.09 -7.53 14.26
C LEU A 280 0.76 -7.89 15.60
N GLN A 281 -0.02 -8.27 16.61
CA GLN A 281 0.49 -8.75 17.91
C GLN A 281 0.90 -10.23 17.85
N ARG A 282 0.31 -11.00 16.93
CA ARG A 282 0.70 -12.40 16.71
C ARG A 282 2.00 -12.50 15.92
N ILE A 283 3.12 -12.44 16.63
CA ILE A 283 4.46 -12.66 16.08
C ILE A 283 4.70 -14.17 15.97
N PRO A 284 5.00 -14.74 14.79
CA PRO A 284 5.27 -16.16 14.65
C PRO A 284 6.37 -16.62 15.61
N HIS A 285 6.18 -17.74 16.31
CA HIS A 285 7.22 -18.41 17.09
C HIS A 285 8.29 -18.99 16.14
N VAL A 286 9.18 -18.16 15.62
CA VAL A 286 10.35 -18.61 14.88
C VAL A 286 11.51 -17.67 15.22
N LYS A 287 12.50 -18.25 15.92
CA LYS A 287 13.84 -17.77 16.30
C LYS A 287 14.03 -16.25 16.24
N TYR A 288 14.27 -15.63 17.40
CA TYR A 288 14.52 -14.19 17.60
C TYR A 288 15.56 -13.52 16.67
N GLN A 289 16.31 -14.29 15.88
CA GLN A 289 17.30 -13.80 14.91
C GLN A 289 16.83 -13.84 13.44
N GLU A 290 15.63 -14.32 13.14
CA GLU A 290 15.11 -14.28 11.77
C GLU A 290 14.63 -12.86 11.41
N TRP A 291 15.11 -12.34 10.28
CA TRP A 291 14.77 -11.01 9.74
C TRP A 291 13.26 -10.72 9.67
N VAL A 292 12.43 -11.75 9.46
CA VAL A 292 10.96 -11.63 9.43
C VAL A 292 10.41 -11.29 10.82
N THR A 293 10.94 -11.94 11.86
CA THR A 293 10.57 -11.71 13.27
C THR A 293 11.03 -10.33 13.72
N ILE A 294 12.26 -9.96 13.38
CA ILE A 294 12.80 -8.61 13.67
C ILE A 294 11.93 -7.52 13.01
N GLY A 295 11.58 -7.69 11.74
CA GLY A 295 10.70 -6.74 11.04
C GLY A 295 9.30 -6.66 11.64
N ALA A 296 8.76 -7.78 12.14
CA ALA A 296 7.47 -7.78 12.84
C ALA A 296 7.55 -7.03 14.18
N LEU A 297 8.59 -7.27 14.99
CA LEU A 297 8.83 -6.57 16.26
C LEU A 297 8.99 -5.06 16.04
N LYS A 298 9.79 -4.65 15.05
CA LYS A 298 9.97 -3.23 14.72
C LYS A 298 8.68 -2.54 14.27
N ARG A 299 7.78 -3.25 13.58
CA ARG A 299 6.46 -2.69 13.23
C ARG A 299 5.59 -2.50 14.46
N LEU A 300 5.59 -3.46 15.38
CA LEU A 300 4.80 -3.37 16.60
C LEU A 300 5.29 -2.20 17.48
N ASP A 301 6.61 -2.08 17.66
CA ASP A 301 7.24 -0.97 18.37
C ASP A 301 6.83 0.41 17.80
N VAL A 302 6.84 0.55 16.47
CA VAL A 302 6.37 1.80 15.82
C VAL A 302 4.90 2.04 16.09
N ILE A 303 4.04 1.03 16.01
CA ILE A 303 2.60 1.19 16.24
C ILE A 303 2.31 1.61 17.68
N GLU A 304 3.00 1.02 18.65
CA GLU A 304 2.86 1.37 20.07
C GLU A 304 3.31 2.81 20.33
N LYS A 305 4.47 3.21 19.79
CA LYS A 305 4.94 4.59 19.87
C LYS A 305 4.02 5.57 19.13
N PHE A 306 3.51 5.17 17.97
CA PHE A 306 2.59 5.98 17.18
C PHE A 306 1.25 6.20 17.90
N TYR A 307 0.74 5.19 18.60
CA TYR A 307 -0.43 5.35 19.47
C TYR A 307 -0.18 6.36 20.58
N LYS A 308 0.98 6.28 21.27
CA LYS A 308 1.38 7.25 22.29
C LYS A 308 1.45 8.66 21.71
N TYR A 309 2.14 8.83 20.57
CA TYR A 309 2.23 10.10 19.85
C TYR A 309 0.87 10.70 19.49
N VAL A 310 -0.10 9.90 19.03
CA VAL A 310 -1.44 10.43 18.68
C VAL A 310 -2.27 10.79 19.91
N CYS A 311 -2.09 10.05 21.01
CA CYS A 311 -2.83 10.28 22.25
C CYS A 311 -2.23 11.40 23.11
N ASP A 312 -0.94 11.71 22.92
CA ASP A 312 -0.24 12.79 23.60
C ASP A 312 -0.76 14.17 23.13
N PRO A 313 -1.23 15.05 24.04
CA PRO A 313 -1.58 16.44 23.72
C PRO A 313 -0.47 17.21 22.99
N GLU A 314 0.80 16.94 23.32
CA GLU A 314 1.99 17.56 22.72
C GLU A 314 2.51 16.78 21.50
N GLY A 315 1.85 15.68 21.14
CA GLY A 315 2.19 14.83 20.00
C GLY A 315 1.49 15.27 18.72
N TYR A 316 0.59 14.43 18.19
CA TYR A 316 0.03 14.60 16.84
C TYR A 316 -0.70 15.93 16.61
N SER A 317 -1.27 16.54 17.65
CA SER A 317 -1.91 17.86 17.56
C SER A 317 -0.93 19.00 17.35
N SER A 318 0.31 18.86 17.81
CA SER A 318 1.23 19.99 18.00
C SER A 318 2.54 19.85 17.24
N ARG A 319 2.96 18.62 16.92
CA ARG A 319 4.30 18.34 16.38
C ARG A 319 4.25 17.35 15.21
N SER A 320 5.32 17.31 14.43
CA SER A 320 5.60 16.18 13.55
C SER A 320 5.96 14.93 14.36
N TRP A 321 5.91 13.76 13.72
CA TRP A 321 6.27 12.50 14.35
C TRP A 321 7.76 12.48 14.71
N THR A 322 8.63 12.92 13.80
CA THR A 322 10.08 12.92 14.03
C THR A 322 10.48 13.88 15.15
N GLU A 323 9.89 15.08 15.22
CA GLU A 323 10.13 16.02 16.33
C GLU A 323 9.73 15.41 17.67
N TRP A 324 8.52 14.84 17.76
CA TRP A 324 8.04 14.21 18.99
C TRP A 324 8.95 13.05 19.42
N LEU A 325 9.35 12.18 18.48
CA LEU A 325 10.26 11.07 18.78
C LEU A 325 11.62 11.52 19.30
N ASN A 326 12.15 12.64 18.81
CA ASN A 326 13.46 13.12 19.25
C ASN A 326 13.41 13.65 20.69
N LEU A 327 12.36 14.41 21.03
CA LEU A 327 12.15 14.90 22.40
C LEU A 327 12.00 13.75 23.40
N GLN A 328 11.24 12.72 23.02
CA GLN A 328 11.08 11.55 23.86
C GLN A 328 12.41 10.82 24.10
N LYS A 329 13.35 10.81 23.15
CA LYS A 329 14.68 10.20 23.36
C LYS A 329 15.53 11.02 24.33
N GLU A 330 15.49 12.34 24.23
CA GLU A 330 16.25 13.25 25.08
C GLU A 330 15.86 13.09 26.55
N GLU A 331 14.55 12.97 26.85
CA GLU A 331 14.01 12.73 28.20
C GLU A 331 14.45 11.41 28.84
N PHE A 332 14.83 10.38 28.06
CA PHE A 332 15.35 9.12 28.59
C PHE A 332 16.88 9.11 28.76
N THR A 333 17.58 10.13 28.26
CA THR A 333 19.04 10.28 28.35
C THR A 333 19.50 11.35 29.33
N SER A 334 18.58 12.22 29.79
CA SER A 334 18.73 13.14 30.92
C SER A 334 18.32 12.45 32.23
#